data_AF-A0ABD1G9G4-F1
#
_entry.id   AF-A0ABD1G9G4-F1
#
_cell.length_a   1.000
_cell.length_b   1.000
_cell.length_c   1.000
_cell.angle_alpha   90.00
_cell.angle_beta   90.00
_cell.angle_gamma   90.00
#
_symmetry.space_group_name_H-M   'P 1'
#
loop_
_entity.id
_entity.type
_entity.pdbx_description
1 polymer ?
#
loop_
_entity_poly.entity_id
_entity_poly.type
_entity_poly.pdbx_seq_one_letter_code
_entity_poly.pdbx_strand_id
1 'polypeptide(L)'
;MSRIPKWKLEKTNVKVVFRLQFHATHAVEFGRKLADKLFFQHVAQENIFEDGNHLYRFLDDDPVISRCQNIPRGITEVKPKPITDISSRLRFLLSAILEAYTSEDGKCVDYMSIHGSEEFARFLRIVEELQRVELHEVPREEKLSFFINLYNMMAIHAILVLDPPTGALDRRKFLGDFKYVIGGSAYSLSAIYNGVLRGNQRPPYNLTKPFGVKDKRLKVALPYVEPLVHFALVSGTRSGPPLRCYSPGNIDKELVEAACSFLRNGGLYVDLLTNVAYPSKILKW
;
A
#
# COMPACT_ATOMS: atom_id res chain seq x y z
N MET A 1 -40.32 -0.82 24.04
CA MET A 1 -39.34 0.17 24.53
C MET A 1 -37.96 -0.19 24.00
N SER A 2 -37.49 0.50 22.94
CA SER A 2 -36.16 0.31 22.37
C SER A 2 -35.12 0.83 23.37
N ARG A 3 -34.36 -0.07 23.99
CA ARG A 3 -33.23 0.31 24.84
C ARG A 3 -32.16 0.92 23.93
N ILE A 4 -31.85 2.20 24.17
CA ILE A 4 -30.75 2.90 23.51
C ILE A 4 -29.44 2.15 23.84
N PRO A 5 -28.63 1.77 22.85
CA PRO A 5 -27.35 1.12 23.11
C PRO A 5 -26.43 2.03 23.94
N LYS A 6 -25.88 1.48 25.03
CA LYS A 6 -24.97 2.21 25.93
C LYS A 6 -23.53 1.88 25.58
N TRP A 7 -22.74 2.91 25.28
CA TRP A 7 -21.30 2.82 25.05
C TRP A 7 -20.57 3.02 26.37
N LYS A 8 -19.76 2.06 26.80
CA LYS A 8 -18.87 2.22 27.96
C LYS A 8 -17.44 2.40 27.48
N LEU A 9 -16.95 3.64 27.59
CA LEU A 9 -15.57 3.99 27.32
C LEU A 9 -14.73 3.65 28.56
N GLU A 10 -13.76 2.76 28.42
CA GLU A 10 -12.82 2.46 29.50
C GLU A 10 -11.49 3.14 29.21
N LYS A 11 -11.14 4.14 30.03
CA LYS A 11 -9.83 4.79 29.98
C LYS A 11 -8.83 3.88 30.68
N THR A 12 -8.01 3.19 29.90
CA THR A 12 -6.79 2.53 30.39
C THR A 12 -5.58 3.40 30.05
N ASN A 13 -4.43 3.17 30.71
CA ASN A 13 -3.17 3.90 30.47
C ASN A 13 -2.63 3.78 29.03
N VAL A 14 -3.35 3.10 28.12
CA VAL A 14 -3.06 3.01 26.68
C VAL A 14 -4.37 3.10 25.89
N LYS A 15 -4.75 4.31 25.48
CA LYS A 15 -5.77 4.65 24.46
C LYS A 15 -7.19 4.07 24.66
N VAL A 16 -8.16 4.68 23.99
CA VAL A 16 -9.60 4.38 24.14
C VAL A 16 -9.89 2.96 23.66
N VAL A 17 -10.31 2.09 24.57
CA VAL A 17 -10.87 0.77 24.26
C VAL A 17 -12.31 0.79 24.75
N PHE A 18 -13.23 0.33 23.90
CA PHE A 18 -14.65 0.32 24.24
C PHE A 18 -15.14 -1.12 24.42
N ARG A 19 -16.03 -1.28 25.38
CA ARG A 19 -16.76 -2.52 25.60
C ARG A 19 -18.19 -2.32 25.11
N LEU A 20 -18.62 -3.21 24.23
CA LEU A 20 -19.99 -3.25 23.74
C LEU A 20 -20.74 -4.34 24.50
N GLN A 21 -21.77 -3.96 25.25
CA GLN A 21 -22.74 -4.89 25.84
C GLN A 21 -24.08 -4.66 25.17
N PHE A 22 -24.52 -5.60 24.36
CA PHE A 22 -25.77 -5.49 23.62
C PHE A 22 -26.74 -6.60 24.00
N HIS A 23 -27.83 -6.25 24.67
CA HIS A 23 -28.88 -7.22 25.03
C HIS A 23 -29.80 -7.63 23.86
N ALA A 24 -29.55 -7.17 22.62
CA ALA A 24 -30.43 -7.42 21.47
C ALA A 24 -29.62 -7.92 20.26
N THR A 25 -30.07 -9.03 19.67
CA THR A 25 -29.51 -9.64 18.44
C THR A 25 -29.29 -8.64 17.32
N HIS A 26 -30.22 -7.70 17.12
CA HIS A 26 -30.11 -6.62 16.13
C HIS A 26 -28.87 -5.73 16.30
N ALA A 27 -28.42 -5.50 17.54
CA ALA A 27 -27.26 -4.66 17.79
C ALA A 27 -25.95 -5.42 17.55
N VAL A 28 -25.95 -6.75 17.74
CA VAL A 28 -24.85 -7.62 17.31
C VAL A 28 -24.72 -7.65 15.81
N GLU A 29 -25.83 -7.79 15.08
CA GLU A 29 -25.84 -7.71 13.62
C GLU A 29 -25.37 -6.34 13.11
N PHE A 30 -25.81 -5.25 13.75
CA PHE A 30 -25.33 -3.91 13.41
C PHE A 30 -23.83 -3.74 13.68
N GLY A 31 -23.34 -4.23 14.82
CA GLY A 31 -21.92 -4.22 15.16
C GLY A 31 -21.09 -5.03 14.15
N ARG A 32 -21.57 -6.20 13.71
CA ARG A 32 -20.94 -7.00 12.64
C ARG A 32 -20.87 -6.21 11.34
N LYS A 33 -21.95 -5.56 10.91
CA LYS A 33 -21.97 -4.72 9.70
C LYS A 33 -20.95 -3.57 9.76
N LEU A 34 -20.74 -2.97 10.93
CA LEU A 34 -19.74 -1.92 11.12
C LEU A 34 -18.31 -2.48 11.11
N ALA A 35 -18.08 -3.63 11.76
CA ALA A 35 -16.79 -4.29 11.77
C ALA A 35 -16.38 -4.79 10.37
N ASP A 36 -17.33 -5.35 9.60
CA ASP A 36 -17.12 -5.77 8.21
C ASP A 36 -16.71 -4.59 7.31
N LYS A 37 -17.29 -3.42 7.57
CA LYS A 37 -16.92 -2.16 6.91
C LYS A 37 -15.70 -1.48 7.51
N LEU A 38 -14.95 -2.18 8.36
CA LEU A 38 -13.68 -1.73 8.95
C LEU A 38 -13.81 -0.44 9.78
N PHE A 39 -14.97 -0.15 10.38
CA PHE A 39 -15.07 0.99 11.31
C PHE A 39 -14.28 0.72 12.60
N PHE A 40 -14.31 -0.52 13.08
CA PHE A 40 -13.52 -0.98 14.22
C PHE A 40 -13.15 -2.45 14.03
N GLN A 41 -12.17 -2.92 14.80
CA GLN A 41 -11.69 -4.30 14.73
C GLN A 41 -11.45 -4.88 16.11
N HIS A 42 -11.59 -6.21 16.22
CA HIS A 42 -11.22 -6.94 17.43
C HIS A 42 -9.71 -6.83 17.67
N VAL A 43 -9.29 -6.52 18.90
CA VAL A 43 -7.88 -6.28 19.24
C VAL A 43 -7.01 -7.50 18.96
N ALA A 44 -7.50 -8.71 19.26
CA ALA A 44 -6.79 -9.96 18.95
C ALA A 44 -7.04 -10.50 17.54
N GLN A 45 -7.91 -9.85 16.76
CA GLN A 45 -8.32 -10.27 15.40
C GLN A 45 -8.93 -11.68 15.27
N GLU A 46 -9.42 -12.25 16.37
CA GLU A 46 -9.99 -13.60 16.40
C GLU A 46 -11.40 -13.67 15.80
N ASN A 47 -12.24 -12.66 16.07
CA ASN A 47 -13.64 -12.61 15.63
C ASN A 47 -13.98 -11.27 14.94
N ILE A 48 -15.03 -11.25 14.11
CA ILE A 48 -15.52 -10.03 13.44
C ILE A 48 -16.20 -9.11 14.48
N PHE A 49 -17.29 -9.58 15.09
CA PHE A 49 -17.96 -8.93 16.21
C PHE A 49 -18.88 -9.91 16.95
N GLU A 50 -18.75 -9.98 18.27
CA GLU A 50 -19.50 -10.87 19.16
C GLU A 50 -19.85 -10.13 20.46
N ASP A 51 -21.05 -10.39 20.99
CA ASP A 51 -21.45 -9.91 22.30
C ASP A 51 -20.74 -10.75 23.37
N GLY A 52 -19.92 -10.11 24.19
CA GLY A 52 -19.06 -10.81 25.14
C GLY A 52 -18.01 -9.91 25.77
N ASN A 53 -17.01 -10.54 26.41
CA ASN A 53 -15.91 -9.80 27.03
C ASN A 53 -14.73 -9.61 26.06
N HIS A 54 -15.06 -9.10 24.88
CA HIS A 54 -14.12 -8.86 23.79
C HIS A 54 -13.73 -7.39 23.72
N LEU A 55 -12.48 -7.13 23.35
CA LEU A 55 -11.97 -5.77 23.20
C LEU A 55 -11.94 -5.41 21.71
N TYR A 56 -12.53 -4.26 21.39
CA TYR A 56 -12.56 -3.69 20.06
C TYR A 56 -11.89 -2.33 20.07
N ARG A 57 -11.31 -1.95 18.92
CA ARG A 57 -10.62 -0.68 18.73
C ARG A 57 -11.00 -0.08 17.38
N PHE A 58 -11.25 1.22 17.34
CA PHE A 58 -11.37 1.96 16.07
C PHE A 58 -10.03 1.95 15.33
N LEU A 59 -10.05 2.02 14.01
CA LEU A 59 -8.80 2.02 13.23
C LEU A 59 -7.88 3.18 13.65
N ASP A 60 -8.44 4.38 13.80
CA ASP A 60 -7.68 5.60 14.10
C ASP A 60 -6.99 5.57 15.47
N ASP A 61 -7.51 4.77 16.41
CA ASP A 61 -6.95 4.60 17.75
C ASP A 61 -5.78 3.61 17.77
N ASP A 62 -5.59 2.79 16.72
CA ASP A 62 -4.51 1.81 16.70
C ASP A 62 -3.13 2.50 16.61
N PRO A 63 -2.18 2.16 17.50
CA PRO A 63 -0.88 2.84 17.56
C PRO A 63 -0.02 2.65 16.30
N VAL A 64 -0.25 1.59 15.52
CA VAL A 64 0.43 1.37 14.25
C VAL A 64 -0.26 2.15 13.14
N ILE A 65 -1.59 2.11 13.09
CA ILE A 65 -2.42 2.78 12.07
C ILE A 65 -2.33 4.30 12.21
N SER A 66 -2.39 4.85 13.42
CA SER A 66 -2.27 6.29 13.70
C SER A 66 -0.95 6.93 13.26
N ARG A 67 0.06 6.13 12.89
CA ARG A 67 1.34 6.61 12.34
C ARG A 67 1.41 6.52 10.81
N CYS A 68 0.38 5.98 10.16
CA CYS A 68 0.30 5.90 8.72
C CYS A 68 -0.05 7.26 8.10
N GLN A 69 0.43 7.47 6.89
CA GLN A 69 0.41 8.78 6.23
C GLN A 69 -0.91 9.13 5.55
N ASN A 70 -1.85 8.18 5.50
CA ASN A 70 -3.17 8.34 4.87
C ASN A 70 -4.32 8.23 5.87
N ILE A 71 -4.07 8.45 7.16
CA ILE A 71 -5.12 8.56 8.19
C ILE A 71 -5.48 10.04 8.36
N PRO A 72 -6.72 10.46 8.06
CA PRO A 72 -7.16 11.82 8.27
C PRO A 72 -7.16 12.10 9.78
N ARG A 73 -6.89 13.35 10.13
CA ARG A 73 -7.03 13.83 11.50
C ARG A 73 -8.52 14.09 11.79
N GLY A 74 -9.35 13.05 11.74
CA GLY A 74 -10.81 13.13 11.91
C GLY A 74 -11.56 11.86 11.46
N ILE A 75 -12.88 11.82 11.65
CA ILE A 75 -13.72 10.67 11.27
C ILE A 75 -13.90 10.66 9.74
N THR A 76 -13.49 9.57 9.08
CA THR A 76 -13.72 9.39 7.63
C THR A 76 -15.20 9.10 7.35
N GLU A 77 -15.93 10.10 6.84
CA GLU A 77 -17.33 9.93 6.40
C GLU A 77 -17.46 9.28 5.00
N VAL A 78 -16.34 9.15 4.28
CA VAL A 78 -16.33 8.70 2.87
C VAL A 78 -16.68 7.22 2.75
N LYS A 79 -17.84 6.91 2.17
CA LYS A 79 -18.30 5.52 1.96
C LYS A 79 -17.21 4.67 1.26
N PRO A 80 -16.99 3.42 1.69
CA PRO A 80 -16.11 2.48 1.00
C PRO A 80 -16.48 2.37 -0.48
N LYS A 81 -15.48 2.45 -1.35
CA LYS A 81 -15.64 2.27 -2.80
C LYS A 81 -14.94 0.98 -3.25
N PRO A 82 -15.41 0.38 -4.35
CA PRO A 82 -14.70 -0.75 -4.96
C PRO A 82 -13.26 -0.40 -5.32
N ILE A 83 -12.36 -1.38 -5.21
CA ILE A 83 -10.95 -1.18 -5.56
C ILE A 83 -10.77 -0.72 -7.01
N THR A 84 -11.60 -1.18 -7.93
CA THR A 84 -11.54 -0.85 -9.36
C THR A 84 -11.76 0.64 -9.62
N ASP A 85 -12.66 1.27 -8.87
CA ASP A 85 -12.93 2.71 -8.99
C ASP A 85 -11.76 3.54 -8.46
N ILE A 86 -11.21 3.14 -7.31
CA ILE A 86 -10.01 3.77 -6.73
C ILE A 86 -8.80 3.57 -7.65
N SER A 87 -8.60 2.35 -8.16
CA SER A 87 -7.52 1.96 -9.08
C SER A 87 -7.56 2.79 -10.35
N SER A 88 -8.75 2.93 -10.96
CA SER A 88 -8.94 3.76 -12.16
C SER A 88 -8.58 5.23 -11.90
N ARG A 89 -9.11 5.82 -10.82
CA ARG A 89 -8.81 7.22 -10.44
C ARG A 89 -7.33 7.44 -10.14
N LEU A 90 -6.72 6.51 -9.39
CA LEU A 90 -5.29 6.55 -9.07
C LEU A 90 -4.43 6.47 -10.35
N ARG A 91 -4.82 5.61 -11.29
CA ARG A 91 -4.13 5.43 -12.58
C ARG A 91 -4.20 6.69 -13.44
N PHE A 92 -5.39 7.29 -13.60
CA PHE A 92 -5.54 8.56 -14.33
C PHE A 92 -4.70 9.67 -13.71
N LEU A 93 -4.67 9.74 -12.38
CA LEU A 93 -3.91 10.76 -11.68
C LEU A 93 -2.40 10.54 -11.78
N LEU A 94 -1.94 9.29 -11.67
CA LEU A 94 -0.54 8.94 -11.90
C LEU A 94 -0.13 9.30 -13.33
N SER A 95 -0.93 8.94 -14.34
CA SER A 95 -0.67 9.34 -15.73
C SER A 95 -0.53 10.86 -15.89
N ALA A 96 -1.44 11.65 -15.31
CA ALA A 96 -1.35 13.11 -15.36
C ALA A 96 -0.07 13.64 -14.69
N ILE A 97 0.33 13.05 -13.56
CA ILE A 97 1.58 13.41 -12.88
C ILE A 97 2.81 13.06 -13.73
N LEU A 98 2.79 11.92 -14.41
CA LEU A 98 3.88 11.52 -15.31
C LEU A 98 4.01 12.50 -16.48
N GLU A 99 2.90 12.82 -17.14
CA GLU A 99 2.90 13.71 -18.30
C GLU A 99 3.34 15.14 -17.94
N ALA A 100 2.98 15.63 -16.75
CA ALA A 100 3.27 17.00 -16.34
C ALA A 100 4.64 17.19 -15.67
N TYR A 101 5.12 16.18 -14.92
CA TYR A 101 6.25 16.37 -13.99
C TYR A 101 7.38 15.36 -14.17
N THR A 102 7.36 14.55 -15.22
CA THR A 102 8.47 13.63 -15.53
C THR A 102 9.08 13.92 -16.89
N SER A 103 10.38 13.67 -17.02
CA SER A 103 11.08 13.73 -18.30
C SER A 103 10.49 12.71 -19.29
N GLU A 104 10.68 12.92 -20.59
CA GLU A 104 10.18 12.02 -21.64
C GLU A 104 10.64 10.56 -21.47
N ASP A 105 11.81 10.35 -20.84
CA ASP A 105 12.35 9.01 -20.54
C ASP A 105 11.83 8.41 -19.22
N GLY A 106 11.03 9.15 -18.44
CA GLY A 106 10.45 8.76 -17.16
C GLY A 106 11.47 8.59 -16.02
N LYS A 107 12.73 9.04 -16.19
CA LYS A 107 13.80 8.86 -15.20
C LYS A 107 13.96 10.03 -14.25
N CYS A 108 13.69 11.24 -14.71
CA CYS A 108 13.75 12.46 -13.90
C CYS A 108 12.34 12.87 -13.51
N VAL A 109 12.12 13.09 -12.22
CA VAL A 109 10.83 13.50 -11.65
C VAL A 109 11.04 14.84 -10.96
N ASP A 110 10.26 15.86 -11.33
CA ASP A 110 10.26 17.15 -10.65
C ASP A 110 9.39 17.08 -9.39
N TYR A 111 9.99 16.54 -8.33
CA TYR A 111 9.35 16.39 -7.03
C TYR A 111 8.86 17.73 -6.45
N MET A 112 9.58 18.84 -6.69
CA MET A 112 9.22 20.14 -6.12
C MET A 112 7.92 20.67 -6.73
N SER A 113 7.76 20.55 -8.04
CA SER A 113 6.54 20.95 -8.73
C SER A 113 5.36 20.05 -8.37
N ILE A 114 5.59 18.73 -8.19
CA ILE A 114 4.55 17.79 -7.75
C ILE A 114 3.99 18.18 -6.37
N HIS A 115 4.85 18.54 -5.41
CA HIS A 115 4.40 18.82 -4.04
C HIS A 115 3.35 19.94 -3.96
N GLY A 116 3.48 20.97 -4.80
CA GLY A 116 2.56 22.11 -4.84
C GLY A 116 1.34 21.93 -5.75
N SER A 117 1.18 20.78 -6.39
CA SER A 117 0.20 20.60 -7.46
C SER A 117 -1.18 20.15 -6.97
N GLU A 118 -2.22 20.52 -7.73
CA GLU A 118 -3.58 20.04 -7.48
C GLU A 118 -3.69 18.53 -7.74
N GLU A 119 -2.86 17.97 -8.63
CA GLU A 119 -2.80 16.52 -8.84
C GLU A 119 -2.35 15.81 -7.57
N PHE A 120 -1.30 16.31 -6.90
CA PHE A 120 -0.84 15.71 -5.66
C PHE A 120 -1.85 15.87 -4.52
N ALA A 121 -2.52 17.03 -4.42
CA ALA A 121 -3.60 17.23 -3.46
C ALA A 121 -4.77 16.25 -3.70
N ARG A 122 -5.14 15.97 -4.96
CA ARG A 122 -6.13 14.94 -5.30
C ARG A 122 -5.65 13.54 -4.91
N PHE A 123 -4.36 13.25 -5.06
CA PHE A 123 -3.79 11.96 -4.68
C PHE A 123 -3.91 11.73 -3.19
N LEU A 124 -3.59 12.75 -2.36
CA LEU A 124 -3.73 12.67 -0.90
C LEU A 124 -5.18 12.35 -0.48
N ARG A 125 -6.18 12.93 -1.15
CA ARG A 125 -7.61 12.60 -0.92
C ARG A 125 -7.96 11.16 -1.33
N ILE A 126 -7.38 10.65 -2.43
CA ILE A 126 -7.61 9.27 -2.87
C ILE A 126 -7.02 8.26 -1.87
N VAL A 127 -5.83 8.51 -1.34
CA VAL A 127 -5.19 7.55 -0.42
C VAL A 127 -5.93 7.43 0.91
N GLU A 128 -6.68 8.44 1.34
CA GLU A 128 -7.55 8.34 2.52
C GLU A 128 -8.67 7.31 2.30
N GLU A 129 -9.20 7.18 1.08
CA GLU A 129 -10.25 6.21 0.74
C GLU A 129 -9.75 4.75 0.84
N LEU A 130 -8.42 4.52 0.77
CA LEU A 130 -7.82 3.19 0.84
C LEU A 130 -8.04 2.49 2.18
N GLN A 131 -8.28 3.23 3.26
CA GLN A 131 -8.40 2.64 4.59
C GLN A 131 -9.47 1.56 4.68
N ARG A 132 -10.56 1.73 3.92
CA ARG A 132 -11.71 0.82 3.96
C ARG A 132 -11.99 0.14 2.63
N VAL A 133 -11.00 0.09 1.74
CA VAL A 133 -11.14 -0.62 0.47
C VAL A 133 -11.25 -2.12 0.71
N GLU A 134 -12.17 -2.76 0.01
CA GLU A 134 -12.30 -4.22 0.00
C GLU A 134 -11.27 -4.81 -0.96
N LEU A 135 -10.36 -5.65 -0.42
CA LEU A 135 -9.28 -6.29 -1.18
C LEU A 135 -9.57 -7.78 -1.45
N HIS A 136 -10.79 -8.25 -1.19
CA HIS A 136 -11.15 -9.65 -1.37
C HIS A 136 -11.41 -9.96 -2.84
N GLU A 137 -10.97 -11.13 -3.30
CA GLU A 137 -11.25 -11.67 -4.64
C GLU A 137 -10.88 -10.76 -5.82
N VAL A 138 -9.91 -9.87 -5.62
CA VAL A 138 -9.40 -9.02 -6.70
C VAL A 138 -8.59 -9.88 -7.69
N PRO A 139 -8.92 -9.84 -9.00
CA PRO A 139 -8.16 -10.53 -10.05
C PRO A 139 -6.67 -10.17 -10.00
N ARG A 140 -5.81 -11.08 -10.48
CA ARG A 140 -4.36 -10.88 -10.44
C ARG A 140 -3.96 -9.58 -11.11
N GLU A 141 -4.53 -9.29 -12.28
CA GLU A 141 -4.13 -8.20 -13.15
C GLU A 141 -4.52 -6.84 -12.54
N GLU A 142 -5.71 -6.77 -11.96
CA GLU A 142 -6.19 -5.61 -11.19
C GLU A 142 -5.32 -5.40 -9.96
N LYS A 143 -5.00 -6.47 -9.23
CA LYS A 143 -4.15 -6.42 -8.04
C LYS A 143 -2.73 -5.95 -8.40
N LEU A 144 -2.13 -6.48 -9.45
CA LEU A 144 -0.80 -6.10 -9.91
C LEU A 144 -0.74 -4.62 -10.28
N SER A 145 -1.59 -4.19 -11.20
CA SER A 145 -1.61 -2.80 -11.67
C SER A 145 -1.89 -1.83 -10.53
N PHE A 146 -2.86 -2.13 -9.66
CA PHE A 146 -3.17 -1.32 -8.48
C PHE A 146 -1.97 -1.18 -7.54
N PHE A 147 -1.37 -2.29 -7.09
CA PHE A 147 -0.28 -2.24 -6.11
C PHE A 147 1.01 -1.67 -6.67
N ILE A 148 1.31 -1.86 -7.97
CA ILE A 148 2.45 -1.24 -8.63
C ILE A 148 2.27 0.29 -8.71
N ASN A 149 1.11 0.74 -9.21
CA ASN A 149 0.82 2.18 -9.32
C ASN A 149 0.79 2.84 -7.93
N LEU A 150 0.15 2.19 -6.95
CA LEU A 150 0.11 2.68 -5.58
C LEU A 150 1.50 2.72 -4.94
N TYR A 151 2.32 1.69 -5.13
CA TYR A 151 3.70 1.69 -4.63
C TYR A 151 4.49 2.85 -5.20
N ASN A 152 4.40 3.07 -6.52
CA ASN A 152 5.12 4.14 -7.21
C ASN A 152 4.71 5.52 -6.71
N MET A 153 3.40 5.76 -6.56
CA MET A 153 2.86 7.00 -5.98
C MET A 153 3.24 7.16 -4.49
N MET A 154 3.22 6.07 -3.73
CA MET A 154 3.65 6.04 -2.33
C MET A 154 5.15 6.35 -2.20
N ALA A 155 5.97 5.89 -3.16
CA ALA A 155 7.40 6.20 -3.22
C ALA A 155 7.64 7.68 -3.53
N ILE A 156 6.87 8.29 -4.43
CA ILE A 156 6.92 9.75 -4.68
C ILE A 156 6.58 10.50 -3.39
N HIS A 157 5.47 10.16 -2.73
CA HIS A 157 5.08 10.81 -1.48
C HIS A 157 6.15 10.63 -0.38
N ALA A 158 6.73 9.44 -0.26
CA ALA A 158 7.80 9.18 0.70
C ALA A 158 9.05 10.03 0.41
N ILE A 159 9.43 10.21 -0.85
CA ILE A 159 10.54 11.10 -1.24
C ILE A 159 10.25 12.56 -0.86
N LEU A 160 9.01 13.01 -1.06
CA LEU A 160 8.60 14.37 -0.72
C LEU A 160 8.62 14.66 0.79
N VAL A 161 8.37 13.65 1.62
CA VAL A 161 8.27 13.80 3.08
C VAL A 161 9.59 13.49 3.80
N LEU A 162 10.38 12.54 3.28
CA LEU A 162 11.56 11.99 3.97
C LEU A 162 12.89 12.24 3.23
N ASP A 163 12.85 12.95 2.10
CA ASP A 163 13.93 13.09 1.12
C ASP A 163 14.34 11.75 0.43
N PRO A 164 15.02 11.81 -0.74
CA PRO A 164 15.54 10.60 -1.39
C PRO A 164 16.54 9.84 -0.49
N PRO A 165 16.44 8.51 -0.38
CA PRO A 165 17.33 7.74 0.47
C PRO A 165 18.77 7.74 -0.06
N THR A 166 19.71 8.32 0.70
CA THR A 166 21.14 8.36 0.33
C THR A 166 21.93 7.16 0.85
N GLY A 167 21.51 6.59 1.98
CA GLY A 167 22.18 5.48 2.65
C GLY A 167 21.29 4.26 2.92
N ALA A 168 21.91 3.17 3.41
CA ALA A 168 21.21 1.93 3.74
C ALA A 168 20.17 2.10 4.88
N LEU A 169 20.49 2.94 5.87
CA LEU A 169 19.57 3.24 6.98
C LEU A 169 18.34 4.03 6.50
N ASP A 170 18.55 5.06 5.69
CA ASP A 170 17.45 5.86 5.14
C ASP A 170 16.59 5.01 4.20
N ARG A 171 17.20 4.13 3.41
CA ARG A 171 16.47 3.15 2.59
C ARG A 171 15.61 2.22 3.46
N ARG A 172 16.10 1.80 4.63
CA ARG A 172 15.31 0.97 5.55
C ARG A 172 14.11 1.74 6.11
N LYS A 173 14.30 3.01 6.49
CA LYS A 173 13.19 3.87 6.95
C LYS A 173 12.18 4.13 5.83
N PHE A 174 12.66 4.52 4.65
CA PHE A 174 11.87 4.71 3.44
C PHE A 174 11.00 3.49 3.12
N LEU A 175 11.59 2.29 3.12
CA LEU A 175 10.87 1.05 2.77
C LEU A 175 10.00 0.50 3.91
N GLY A 176 10.36 0.76 5.17
CA GLY A 176 9.79 0.10 6.34
C GLY A 176 8.83 0.97 7.16
N ASP A 177 9.15 2.25 7.32
CA ASP A 177 8.46 3.15 8.26
C ASP A 177 7.38 3.98 7.57
N PHE A 178 7.56 4.32 6.28
CA PHE A 178 6.52 4.96 5.48
C PHE A 178 5.41 3.95 5.18
N LYS A 179 4.20 4.21 5.67
CA LYS A 179 3.07 3.27 5.65
C LYS A 179 1.76 3.94 5.26
N TYR A 180 0.95 3.19 4.52
CA TYR A 180 -0.45 3.47 4.29
C TYR A 180 -1.34 2.37 4.89
N VAL A 181 -2.57 2.73 5.21
CA VAL A 181 -3.61 1.82 5.65
C VAL A 181 -4.43 1.47 4.41
N ILE A 182 -4.48 0.18 4.09
CA ILE A 182 -5.20 -0.35 2.94
C ILE A 182 -6.08 -1.49 3.45
N GLY A 183 -7.41 -1.35 3.35
CA GLY A 183 -8.36 -2.35 3.85
C GLY A 183 -8.14 -2.70 5.33
N GLY A 184 -7.96 -1.68 6.18
CA GLY A 184 -7.83 -1.80 7.63
C GLY A 184 -6.47 -2.29 8.12
N SER A 185 -5.51 -2.56 7.23
CA SER A 185 -4.18 -3.05 7.58
C SER A 185 -3.08 -2.07 7.13
N ALA A 186 -2.02 -1.93 7.93
CA ALA A 186 -0.88 -1.10 7.56
C ALA A 186 0.04 -1.83 6.55
N TYR A 187 0.37 -1.16 5.46
CA TYR A 187 1.31 -1.60 4.43
C TYR A 187 2.42 -0.58 4.28
N SER A 188 3.67 -1.01 4.43
CA SER A 188 4.83 -0.24 3.99
C SER A 188 5.16 -0.56 2.53
N LEU A 189 6.06 0.23 1.91
CA LEU A 189 6.60 -0.09 0.59
C LEU A 189 7.17 -1.53 0.56
N SER A 190 7.94 -1.93 1.58
CA SER A 190 8.46 -3.31 1.70
C SER A 190 7.36 -4.36 1.83
N ALA A 191 6.26 -4.05 2.53
CA ALA A 191 5.12 -4.95 2.68
C ALA A 191 4.38 -5.14 1.35
N ILE A 192 4.18 -4.07 0.57
CA ILE A 192 3.58 -4.17 -0.77
C ILE A 192 4.49 -5.00 -1.68
N TYR A 193 5.77 -4.66 -1.73
CA TYR A 193 6.71 -5.32 -2.63
C TYR A 193 6.97 -6.79 -2.26
N ASN A 194 7.45 -7.08 -1.04
CA ASN A 194 7.80 -8.45 -0.66
C ASN A 194 6.59 -9.27 -0.22
N GLY A 195 5.63 -8.62 0.44
CA GLY A 195 4.45 -9.27 0.98
C GLY A 195 3.38 -9.53 -0.08
N VAL A 196 3.07 -8.54 -0.91
CA VAL A 196 2.00 -8.64 -1.91
C VAL A 196 2.53 -9.10 -3.27
N LEU A 197 3.40 -8.30 -3.89
CA LEU A 197 3.83 -8.48 -5.29
C LEU A 197 4.79 -9.67 -5.47
N ARG A 198 5.60 -9.98 -4.46
CA ARG A 198 6.44 -11.18 -4.44
C ARG A 198 5.78 -12.37 -3.75
N GLY A 199 4.46 -12.41 -3.60
CA GLY A 199 3.77 -13.59 -3.02
C GLY A 199 4.25 -13.98 -1.62
N ASN A 200 4.42 -12.98 -0.74
CA ASN A 200 4.91 -13.14 0.63
C ASN A 200 6.29 -13.82 0.75
N GLN A 201 7.18 -13.54 -0.20
CA GLN A 201 8.55 -14.02 -0.17
C GLN A 201 9.39 -13.31 0.88
N ARG A 202 10.31 -14.06 1.48
CA ARG A 202 11.23 -13.56 2.48
C ARG A 202 12.21 -12.58 1.82
N PRO A 203 12.34 -11.33 2.30
CA PRO A 203 13.35 -10.41 1.80
C PRO A 203 14.76 -10.94 2.11
N PRO A 204 15.78 -10.59 1.30
CA PRO A 204 17.17 -10.88 1.64
C PRO A 204 17.53 -10.36 3.03
N TYR A 205 18.32 -11.12 3.78
CA TYR A 205 18.81 -10.79 5.13
C TYR A 205 17.75 -10.66 6.25
N ASN A 206 16.44 -10.75 5.94
CA ASN A 206 15.40 -10.86 6.96
C ASN A 206 15.32 -12.29 7.47
N LEU A 207 14.76 -12.55 8.65
CA LEU A 207 14.58 -13.92 9.19
C LEU A 207 13.21 -14.53 8.86
N THR A 208 12.18 -13.69 8.74
CA THR A 208 10.78 -14.11 8.61
C THR A 208 10.15 -13.58 7.33
N LYS A 209 9.06 -14.22 6.90
CA LYS A 209 8.20 -13.68 5.85
C LYS A 209 7.52 -12.38 6.30
N PRO A 210 7.17 -11.46 5.37
CA PRO A 210 6.46 -10.22 5.70
C PRO A 210 5.14 -10.45 6.43
N PHE A 211 4.35 -11.45 6.01
CA PHE A 211 3.04 -11.77 6.56
C PHE A 211 3.04 -13.17 7.19
N GLY A 212 2.61 -13.25 8.45
CA GLY A 212 2.44 -14.52 9.17
C GLY A 212 1.16 -15.25 8.78
N VAL A 213 0.99 -16.49 9.25
CA VAL A 213 -0.19 -17.33 8.91
C VAL A 213 -1.52 -16.71 9.37
N LYS A 214 -1.51 -16.00 10.51
CA LYS A 214 -2.68 -15.29 11.04
C LYS A 214 -2.86 -13.87 10.48
N ASP A 215 -1.93 -13.41 9.64
CA ASP A 215 -1.96 -12.06 9.10
C ASP A 215 -3.00 -11.96 7.98
N LYS A 216 -4.00 -11.09 8.13
CA LYS A 216 -5.06 -10.87 7.13
C LYS A 216 -4.49 -10.44 5.78
N ARG A 217 -3.35 -9.75 5.76
CA ARG A 217 -2.66 -9.29 4.55
C ARG A 217 -2.16 -10.46 3.69
N LEU A 218 -2.00 -11.65 4.26
CA LEU A 218 -1.64 -12.86 3.51
C LEU A 218 -2.67 -13.19 2.43
N LYS A 219 -3.97 -12.92 2.66
CA LYS A 219 -5.04 -13.15 1.67
C LYS A 219 -4.92 -12.22 0.46
N VAL A 220 -4.23 -11.09 0.61
CA VAL A 220 -4.01 -10.11 -0.45
C VAL A 220 -2.81 -10.50 -1.30
N ALA A 221 -1.85 -11.26 -0.78
CA ALA A 221 -0.65 -11.66 -1.50
C ALA A 221 -0.96 -12.35 -2.84
N LEU A 222 -0.07 -12.18 -3.82
CA LEU A 222 -0.16 -12.90 -5.07
C LEU A 222 0.07 -14.41 -4.84
N PRO A 223 -0.62 -15.28 -5.60
CA PRO A 223 -0.43 -16.73 -5.50
C PRO A 223 0.97 -17.16 -5.95
N TYR A 224 1.60 -16.41 -6.85
CA TYR A 224 2.95 -16.64 -7.35
C TYR A 224 3.74 -15.33 -7.40
N VAL A 225 5.07 -15.47 -7.38
CA VAL A 225 5.99 -14.33 -7.49
C VAL A 225 5.88 -13.75 -8.89
N GLU A 226 5.71 -12.43 -8.99
CA GLU A 226 5.83 -11.72 -10.26
C GLU A 226 7.23 -11.08 -10.35
N PRO A 227 8.21 -11.70 -11.04
CA PRO A 227 9.59 -11.20 -11.08
C PRO A 227 9.74 -9.90 -11.86
N LEU A 228 8.82 -9.59 -12.80
CA LEU A 228 8.95 -8.38 -13.61
C LEU A 228 8.65 -7.09 -12.84
N VAL A 229 8.01 -7.18 -11.66
CA VAL A 229 7.76 -5.99 -10.82
C VAL A 229 9.06 -5.27 -10.42
N HIS A 230 10.20 -5.97 -10.41
CA HIS A 230 11.50 -5.36 -10.13
C HIS A 230 11.86 -4.24 -11.12
N PHE A 231 11.36 -4.31 -12.35
CA PHE A 231 11.56 -3.30 -13.39
C PHE A 231 10.45 -2.24 -13.43
N ALA A 232 9.44 -2.38 -12.56
CA ALA A 232 8.29 -1.49 -12.51
C ALA A 232 8.28 -0.56 -11.29
N LEU A 233 8.96 -0.97 -10.20
CA LEU A 233 8.91 -0.28 -8.92
C LEU A 233 10.09 0.69 -8.73
N VAL A 234 9.77 1.95 -8.44
CA VAL A 234 10.78 2.99 -8.22
C VAL A 234 11.29 2.98 -6.78
N SER A 235 12.62 3.00 -6.60
CA SER A 235 13.26 2.93 -5.27
C SER A 235 13.94 4.23 -4.83
N GLY A 236 13.57 5.36 -5.42
CA GLY A 236 14.13 6.68 -5.11
C GLY A 236 15.61 6.83 -5.47
N THR A 237 16.12 6.02 -6.40
CA THR A 237 17.51 6.06 -6.87
C THR A 237 17.55 6.36 -8.36
N ARG A 238 18.53 7.16 -8.80
CA ARG A 238 18.72 7.53 -10.22
C ARG A 238 18.97 6.33 -11.14
N SER A 239 19.47 5.22 -10.60
CA SER A 239 19.71 3.97 -11.33
C SER A 239 18.49 3.04 -11.39
N GLY A 240 17.35 3.48 -10.86
CA GLY A 240 16.10 2.72 -10.87
C GLY A 240 15.48 2.61 -12.26
N PRO A 241 14.44 1.76 -12.41
CA PRO A 241 13.63 1.76 -13.62
C PRO A 241 12.89 3.09 -13.80
N PRO A 242 12.55 3.46 -15.04
CA PRO A 242 11.73 4.64 -15.31
C PRO A 242 10.34 4.46 -14.69
N LEU A 243 9.79 5.56 -14.17
CA LEU A 243 8.46 5.60 -13.61
C LEU A 243 7.42 5.42 -14.73
N ARG A 244 6.44 4.54 -14.52
CA ARG A 244 5.39 4.21 -15.51
C ARG A 244 4.05 4.00 -14.82
N CYS A 245 3.00 4.17 -15.60
CA CYS A 245 1.63 3.90 -15.20
C CYS A 245 1.19 2.58 -15.85
N TYR A 246 0.62 1.68 -15.04
CA TYR A 246 0.25 0.34 -15.47
C TYR A 246 -1.26 0.14 -15.50
N SER A 247 -1.76 -0.61 -16.49
CA SER A 247 -3.18 -0.88 -16.68
C SER A 247 -3.51 -2.37 -16.44
N PRO A 248 -4.66 -2.69 -15.84
CA PRO A 248 -5.04 -4.09 -15.61
C PRO A 248 -5.18 -4.87 -16.91
N GLY A 249 -5.63 -4.24 -18.01
CA GLY A 249 -5.85 -4.91 -19.29
C GLY A 249 -4.57 -5.35 -20.01
N ASN A 250 -3.43 -4.68 -19.78
CA ASN A 250 -2.17 -4.93 -20.50
C ASN A 250 -0.97 -5.17 -19.58
N ILE A 251 -1.19 -5.41 -18.28
CA ILE A 251 -0.15 -5.41 -17.26
C ILE A 251 1.05 -6.30 -17.60
N ASP A 252 0.81 -7.52 -18.08
CA ASP A 252 1.90 -8.46 -18.39
C ASP A 252 2.79 -7.95 -19.54
N LYS A 253 2.17 -7.38 -20.57
CA LYS A 253 2.88 -6.77 -21.71
C LYS A 253 3.66 -5.54 -21.26
N GLU A 254 3.04 -4.65 -20.49
CA GLU A 254 3.66 -3.43 -19.97
C GLU A 254 4.86 -3.75 -19.06
N LEU A 255 4.77 -4.81 -18.26
CA LEU A 255 5.87 -5.30 -17.41
C LEU A 255 7.05 -5.83 -18.24
N VAL A 256 6.78 -6.60 -19.30
CA VAL A 256 7.82 -7.06 -20.23
C VAL A 256 8.47 -5.87 -20.94
N GLU A 257 7.69 -4.90 -21.38
CA GLU A 257 8.20 -3.68 -22.00
C GLU A 257 9.04 -2.84 -21.03
N ALA A 258 8.65 -2.77 -19.75
CA ALA A 258 9.44 -2.11 -18.71
C ALA A 258 10.79 -2.80 -18.51
N ALA A 259 10.81 -4.14 -18.44
CA ALA A 259 12.04 -4.92 -18.33
C ALA A 259 12.95 -4.74 -19.55
N CYS A 260 12.41 -4.88 -20.76
CA CYS A 260 13.15 -4.68 -22.01
C CYS A 260 13.73 -3.27 -22.12
N SER A 261 12.93 -2.25 -21.80
CA SER A 261 13.37 -0.86 -21.83
C SER A 261 14.45 -0.59 -20.79
N PHE A 262 14.33 -1.13 -19.58
CA PHE A 262 15.37 -1.00 -18.55
C PHE A 262 16.70 -1.60 -19.01
N LEU A 263 16.68 -2.82 -19.56
CA LEU A 263 17.88 -3.50 -20.04
C LEU A 263 18.57 -2.72 -21.16
N ARG A 264 17.79 -2.18 -22.12
CA ARG A 264 18.32 -1.37 -23.24
C ARG A 264 18.89 -0.02 -22.78
N ASN A 265 18.35 0.56 -21.73
CA ASN A 265 18.66 1.93 -21.28
C ASN A 265 19.58 1.97 -20.03
N GLY A 266 20.56 1.07 -19.96
CA GLY A 266 21.61 1.05 -18.92
C GLY A 266 21.46 -0.04 -17.87
N GLY A 267 20.47 -0.92 -17.99
CA GLY A 267 20.32 -2.09 -17.11
C GLY A 267 21.34 -3.21 -17.38
N LEU A 268 21.93 -3.23 -18.58
CA LEU A 268 22.99 -4.15 -18.99
C LEU A 268 24.00 -3.39 -19.85
N TYR A 269 25.28 -3.45 -19.46
CA TYR A 269 26.39 -2.96 -20.27
C TYR A 269 27.20 -4.14 -20.78
N VAL A 270 27.48 -4.22 -22.08
CA VAL A 270 28.28 -5.30 -22.68
C VAL A 270 29.56 -4.70 -23.26
N ASP A 271 30.69 -5.13 -22.71
CA ASP A 271 32.00 -4.86 -23.29
C ASP A 271 32.28 -5.91 -24.37
N LEU A 272 32.19 -5.49 -25.63
CA LEU A 272 32.40 -6.34 -26.80
C LEU A 272 33.89 -6.66 -27.04
N LEU A 273 34.82 -5.86 -26.49
CA LEU A 273 36.25 -6.11 -26.63
C LEU A 273 36.68 -7.26 -25.72
N THR A 274 36.12 -7.31 -24.51
CA THR A 274 36.41 -8.36 -23.54
C THR A 274 35.38 -9.50 -23.55
N ASN A 275 34.28 -9.37 -24.30
CA ASN A 275 33.10 -10.24 -24.25
C ASN A 275 32.52 -10.41 -22.82
N VAL A 276 32.49 -9.33 -22.04
CA VAL A 276 31.98 -9.34 -20.66
C VAL A 276 30.72 -8.50 -20.55
N ALA A 277 29.69 -9.05 -19.91
CA ALA A 277 28.45 -8.34 -19.61
C ALA A 277 28.40 -7.94 -18.13
N TYR A 278 28.07 -6.67 -17.89
CA TYR A 278 27.96 -6.03 -16.59
C TYR A 278 26.48 -5.71 -16.31
N PRO A 279 25.74 -6.58 -15.61
CA PRO A 279 24.35 -6.35 -15.27
C PRO A 279 24.20 -5.33 -14.13
N SER A 280 23.11 -4.57 -14.15
CA SER A 280 22.71 -3.72 -13.04
C SER A 280 22.49 -4.55 -11.77
N LYS A 281 22.76 -3.96 -10.60
CA LYS A 281 22.49 -4.57 -9.28
C LYS A 281 21.02 -4.94 -9.09
N ILE A 282 20.09 -4.34 -9.85
CA ILE A 282 18.67 -4.73 -9.87
C ILE A 282 18.47 -6.20 -10.27
N LEU A 283 19.35 -6.74 -11.11
CA LEU A 283 19.32 -8.14 -11.56
C LEU A 283 19.95 -9.12 -10.54
N LYS A 284 20.53 -8.63 -9.44
CA LYS A 284 21.08 -9.44 -8.36
C LYS A 284 20.00 -9.68 -7.31
N TRP A 285 19.09 -10.61 -7.58
CA TRP A 285 17.94 -10.94 -6.73
C TRP A 285 18.03 -12.33 -6.11
#